data_AF-A0AA42ZXE6-F1
#
_entry.id   AF-A0AA42ZXE6-F1
#
_cell.length_a   1.000
_cell.length_b   1.000
_cell.length_c   1.000
_cell.angle_alpha   90.00
_cell.angle_beta   90.00
_cell.angle_gamma   90.00
#
_symmetry.space_group_name_H-M   'P 1'
#
loop_
_entity.id
_entity.type
_entity.pdbx_description
1 polymer ?
#
loop_
_entity_poly.entity_id
_entity_poly.type
_entity_poly.pdbx_seq_one_letter_code
_entity_poly.pdbx_strand_id
1 'polypeptide(L)'
;MQLFQELQHRNVFRVAIGYIVSSWLLVQVADLVLENIGSPDWVMQTIMLVLVLGFPVVVFFSWAYEVTPEGIKRESEIDRSQSIRHHTGRKLDRAIVAVLVLALGYFAYDKFVLGPQRASELVEGMKQAATEQAAVATDVPAEPDNSIAVLPFVNMSSDEEQEYFSDGLSEELLNLLAKIPELHVAARTSSFSFKGKDLEVTEIASRLKVAHVLEGSVRKHNQQLRITTQLIRADNGYQLWSETYDRQLDNVFEIQEEIAIAVVDALKITLLGEAPKTRKTDTAAYQLFLEGQYLKRQISGESLLNAIEAFNQAVEIDPTYAPAWAELADTYIWTGGSEKFSREEGHALADQAIEKAISIDPDYAFAYYVRGISWIFSKNEFNRGIEDFKHALEL
;
A
#
# COMPACT_ATOMS: atom_id res chain seq x y z
N MET A 1 -44.37 -51.50 7.63
CA MET A 1 -43.69 -51.83 8.91
C MET A 1 -43.07 -53.25 8.95
N GLN A 2 -43.13 -54.07 7.89
CA GLN A 2 -42.49 -55.42 7.89
C GLN A 2 -40.99 -55.39 7.54
N LEU A 3 -40.54 -54.51 6.62
CA LEU A 3 -39.12 -54.34 6.25
C LEU A 3 -38.19 -53.97 7.44
N PHE A 4 -38.68 -53.15 8.36
CA PHE A 4 -37.90 -52.69 9.51
C PHE A 4 -37.70 -53.80 10.57
N GLN A 5 -38.71 -54.67 10.75
CA GLN A 5 -38.60 -55.84 11.63
C GLN A 5 -37.70 -56.92 11.01
N GLU A 6 -37.69 -57.03 9.69
CA GLU A 6 -36.87 -58.01 8.95
C GLU A 6 -35.38 -57.65 8.95
N LEU A 7 -35.05 -56.36 8.91
CA LEU A 7 -33.67 -55.86 9.08
C LEU A 7 -33.13 -56.06 10.51
N GLN A 8 -34.00 -56.02 11.51
CA GLN A 8 -33.61 -56.15 12.92
C GLN A 8 -33.24 -57.59 13.30
N HIS A 9 -33.72 -58.58 12.54
CA HIS A 9 -33.52 -60.00 12.83
C HIS A 9 -32.20 -60.58 12.24
N ARG A 10 -31.57 -59.90 11.27
CA ARG A 10 -30.49 -60.44 10.42
C ARG A 10 -29.07 -59.89 10.71
N ASN A 11 -28.82 -59.34 11.90
CA ASN A 11 -27.53 -58.69 12.25
C ASN A 11 -27.07 -57.53 11.33
N VAL A 12 -27.85 -57.11 10.33
CA VAL A 12 -27.51 -56.05 9.34
C VAL A 12 -27.10 -54.74 10.01
N PHE A 13 -27.81 -54.34 11.07
CA PHE A 13 -27.47 -53.13 11.84
C PHE A 13 -26.08 -53.18 12.47
N ARG A 14 -25.63 -54.34 12.96
CA ARG A 14 -24.31 -54.49 13.54
C ARG A 14 -23.21 -54.38 12.50
N VAL A 15 -23.44 -54.96 11.32
CA VAL A 15 -22.51 -54.87 10.19
C VAL A 15 -22.45 -53.44 9.65
N ALA A 16 -23.59 -52.76 9.54
CA ALA A 16 -23.65 -51.37 9.13
C ALA A 16 -22.90 -50.45 10.10
N ILE A 17 -23.12 -50.60 11.41
CA ILE A 17 -22.39 -49.83 12.44
C ILE A 17 -20.89 -50.17 12.40
N GLY A 18 -20.53 -51.44 12.30
CA GLY A 18 -19.14 -51.87 12.19
C GLY A 18 -18.43 -51.29 10.97
N TYR A 19 -19.11 -51.26 9.82
CA TYR A 19 -18.60 -50.65 8.59
C TYR A 19 -18.42 -49.14 8.72
N ILE A 20 -19.34 -48.43 9.37
CA ILE A 20 -19.21 -46.99 9.59
C ILE A 20 -18.00 -46.69 10.48
N VAL A 21 -17.84 -47.43 11.59
CA VAL A 21 -16.71 -47.23 12.52
C VAL A 21 -15.37 -47.58 11.87
N SER A 22 -15.30 -48.69 11.13
CA SER A 22 -14.07 -49.06 10.42
C SER A 22 -13.75 -48.11 9.27
N SER A 23 -14.75 -47.65 8.52
CA SER A 23 -14.56 -46.66 7.46
C SER A 23 -14.06 -45.33 8.01
N TRP A 24 -14.62 -44.88 9.14
CA TRP A 24 -14.17 -43.67 9.82
C TRP A 24 -12.70 -43.76 10.26
N LEU A 25 -12.31 -44.90 10.85
CA LEU A 25 -10.92 -45.14 11.25
C LEU A 25 -9.99 -45.17 10.04
N LEU A 26 -10.42 -45.80 8.93
CA LEU A 26 -9.65 -45.88 7.71
C LEU A 26 -9.42 -44.49 7.09
N VAL A 27 -10.43 -43.64 7.10
CA VAL A 27 -10.32 -42.24 6.67
C VAL A 27 -9.28 -41.49 7.52
N GLN A 28 -9.28 -41.64 8.85
CA GLN A 28 -8.27 -40.98 9.70
C GLN A 28 -6.84 -41.45 9.42
N VAL A 29 -6.65 -42.75 9.25
CA VAL A 29 -5.32 -43.32 8.94
C VAL A 29 -4.88 -42.88 7.54
N ALA A 30 -5.80 -42.88 6.57
CA ALA A 30 -5.51 -42.43 5.21
C ALA A 30 -5.11 -40.95 5.19
N ASP A 31 -5.84 -40.07 5.89
CA ASP A 31 -5.55 -38.64 5.98
C ASP A 31 -4.11 -38.41 6.50
N LEU A 32 -3.77 -39.04 7.62
CA LEU A 32 -2.43 -38.95 8.24
C LEU A 32 -1.32 -39.45 7.31
N VAL A 33 -1.52 -40.57 6.62
CA VAL A 33 -0.49 -41.17 5.75
C VAL A 33 -0.36 -40.39 4.45
N LEU A 34 -1.46 -39.99 3.83
CA LEU A 34 -1.48 -39.29 2.55
C LEU A 34 -0.90 -37.88 2.66
N GLU A 35 -1.19 -37.17 3.75
CA GLU A 35 -0.58 -35.86 4.04
C GLU A 35 0.94 -35.99 4.21
N ASN A 36 1.39 -37.01 4.96
CA ASN A 36 2.82 -37.23 5.22
C ASN A 36 3.63 -37.61 3.97
N ILE A 37 3.00 -38.18 2.94
CA ILE A 37 3.68 -38.53 1.67
C ILE A 37 3.44 -37.49 0.56
N GLY A 38 2.74 -36.38 0.85
CA GLY A 38 2.42 -35.34 -0.13
C GLY A 38 1.54 -35.83 -1.27
N SER A 39 0.58 -36.71 -0.96
CA SER A 39 -0.31 -37.28 -1.98
C SER A 39 -1.26 -36.23 -2.57
N PRO A 40 -1.58 -36.28 -3.87
CA PRO A 40 -2.58 -35.39 -4.46
C PRO A 40 -3.98 -35.56 -3.83
N ASP A 41 -4.73 -34.47 -3.71
CA ASP A 41 -6.07 -34.44 -3.07
C ASP A 41 -7.09 -35.41 -3.68
N TRP A 42 -6.97 -35.73 -4.97
CA TRP A 42 -7.86 -36.67 -5.67
C TRP A 42 -7.77 -38.10 -5.11
N VAL A 43 -6.65 -38.46 -4.47
CA VAL A 43 -6.44 -39.79 -3.88
C VAL A 43 -7.37 -39.99 -2.68
N MET A 44 -7.46 -39.00 -1.79
CA MET A 44 -8.35 -39.04 -0.63
C MET A 44 -9.83 -39.03 -1.06
N GLN A 45 -10.17 -38.25 -2.09
CA GLN A 45 -11.50 -38.25 -2.68
C GLN A 45 -11.88 -39.63 -3.26
N THR A 46 -10.94 -40.32 -3.90
CA THR A 46 -11.16 -41.67 -4.45
C THR A 46 -11.43 -42.68 -3.34
N ILE A 47 -10.69 -42.63 -2.24
CA ILE A 47 -10.89 -43.51 -1.07
C ILE A 47 -12.27 -43.27 -0.46
N MET A 48 -12.67 -42.01 -0.25
CA MET A 48 -14.00 -41.68 0.26
C MET A 48 -15.11 -42.20 -0.66
N LEU A 49 -14.96 -42.04 -1.97
CA LEU A 49 -15.94 -42.50 -2.95
C LEU A 49 -16.09 -44.04 -2.92
N VAL A 50 -14.98 -44.78 -2.82
CA VAL A 50 -15.00 -46.25 -2.68
C VAL A 50 -15.69 -46.69 -1.39
N LEU A 51 -15.43 -46.02 -0.25
CA LEU A 51 -16.07 -46.36 1.02
C LEU A 51 -17.59 -46.12 0.99
N VAL A 52 -18.03 -45.03 0.36
CA VAL A 52 -19.46 -44.71 0.19
C VAL A 52 -20.13 -45.73 -0.73
N LEU A 53 -19.52 -46.08 -1.87
CA LEU A 53 -20.07 -47.09 -2.79
C LEU A 53 -20.02 -48.51 -2.22
N GLY A 54 -19.05 -48.82 -1.37
CA GLY A 54 -18.95 -50.11 -0.69
C GLY A 54 -20.02 -50.34 0.37
N PHE A 55 -20.55 -49.27 0.98
CA PHE A 55 -21.54 -49.40 2.06
C PHE A 55 -22.85 -50.10 1.62
N PRO A 56 -23.53 -49.70 0.52
CA PRO A 56 -24.70 -50.40 0.03
C PRO A 56 -24.44 -51.87 -0.31
N VAL A 57 -23.25 -52.17 -0.85
CA VAL A 57 -22.84 -53.53 -1.22
C VAL A 57 -22.70 -54.40 0.03
N VAL A 58 -21.97 -53.91 1.04
CA VAL A 58 -21.78 -54.63 2.31
C VAL A 58 -23.09 -54.85 3.05
N VAL A 59 -23.96 -53.83 3.09
CA VAL A 59 -25.31 -53.95 3.67
C VAL A 59 -26.14 -55.00 2.93
N PHE A 60 -26.12 -54.99 1.59
CA PHE A 60 -26.84 -55.96 0.76
C PHE A 60 -26.33 -57.40 0.98
N PHE A 61 -25.01 -57.61 1.00
CA PHE A 61 -24.43 -58.93 1.27
C PHE A 61 -24.72 -59.41 2.69
N SER A 62 -24.71 -58.51 3.68
CA SER A 62 -25.08 -58.85 5.06
C SER A 62 -26.56 -59.21 5.23
N TRP A 63 -27.42 -58.72 4.32
CA TRP A 63 -28.83 -59.07 4.27
C TRP A 63 -29.08 -60.40 3.54
N ALA A 64 -28.28 -60.69 2.50
CA ALA A 64 -28.41 -61.85 1.63
C ALA A 64 -27.69 -63.12 2.12
N TYR A 65 -26.64 -62.99 2.95
CA TYR A 65 -25.83 -64.11 3.44
C TYR A 65 -25.58 -64.00 4.95
N GLU A 66 -25.82 -65.09 5.68
CA GLU A 66 -25.52 -65.19 7.11
C GLU A 66 -24.23 -66.01 7.30
N VAL A 67 -23.19 -65.40 7.86
CA VAL A 67 -21.89 -66.07 8.06
C VAL A 67 -21.98 -66.98 9.29
N THR A 68 -22.20 -68.28 9.06
CA THR A 68 -22.13 -69.31 10.09
C THR A 68 -20.74 -69.98 10.12
N PRO A 69 -20.32 -70.60 11.24
CA PRO A 69 -18.96 -71.13 11.41
C PRO A 69 -18.56 -72.28 10.46
N GLU A 70 -19.46 -72.76 9.61
CA GLU A 70 -19.23 -73.91 8.71
C GLU A 70 -19.14 -73.53 7.21
N GLY A 71 -19.10 -72.23 6.88
CA GLY A 71 -18.88 -71.73 5.52
C GLY A 71 -20.12 -71.12 4.83
N ILE A 72 -19.92 -70.51 3.66
CA ILE A 72 -20.95 -69.76 2.92
C ILE A 72 -21.97 -70.72 2.30
N LYS A 73 -23.22 -70.72 2.76
CA LYS A 73 -24.34 -71.43 2.12
C LYS A 73 -25.53 -70.50 1.86
N ARG A 74 -26.20 -70.73 0.73
CA ARG A 74 -27.38 -70.00 0.24
C ARG A 74 -28.63 -70.78 0.66
N GLU A 75 -29.57 -70.14 1.34
CA GLU A 75 -30.64 -70.81 2.09
C GLU A 75 -31.96 -70.87 1.31
N SER A 76 -32.20 -71.99 0.63
CA SER A 76 -33.56 -72.45 0.31
C SER A 76 -33.71 -73.85 0.91
N GLU A 77 -34.79 -74.04 1.70
CA GLU A 77 -35.28 -75.27 2.35
C GLU A 77 -35.02 -75.43 3.87
N ILE A 78 -35.95 -74.86 4.67
CA ILE A 78 -36.69 -75.36 5.86
C ILE A 78 -35.96 -76.24 6.91
N ASP A 79 -35.88 -75.78 8.18
CA ASP A 79 -36.67 -76.33 9.33
C ASP A 79 -36.66 -75.40 10.57
N ARG A 80 -37.81 -75.30 11.24
CA ARG A 80 -38.26 -74.21 12.11
C ARG A 80 -38.24 -74.58 13.60
N SER A 81 -37.31 -75.43 14.06
CA SER A 81 -37.46 -76.09 15.37
C SER A 81 -36.26 -76.14 16.32
N GLN A 82 -35.12 -75.49 16.06
CA GLN A 82 -34.05 -75.39 17.07
C GLN A 82 -33.50 -73.97 17.24
N SER A 83 -34.21 -73.19 18.03
CA SER A 83 -33.66 -71.98 18.63
C SER A 83 -32.63 -72.35 19.71
N ILE A 84 -31.34 -72.28 19.40
CA ILE A 84 -30.29 -72.17 20.44
C ILE A 84 -29.64 -70.80 20.31
N ARG A 85 -30.21 -69.87 21.08
CA ARG A 85 -29.68 -68.52 21.34
C ARG A 85 -28.68 -68.61 22.50
N HIS A 86 -27.71 -67.70 22.47
CA HIS A 86 -26.74 -67.32 23.53
C HIS A 86 -25.42 -68.09 23.64
N HIS A 87 -24.43 -67.71 22.82
CA HIS A 87 -23.07 -67.47 23.38
C HIS A 87 -22.14 -66.60 22.51
N THR A 88 -22.42 -66.40 21.22
CA THR A 88 -21.46 -65.77 20.29
C THR A 88 -21.57 -64.24 20.19
N GLY A 89 -22.75 -63.65 20.41
CA GLY A 89 -22.94 -62.19 20.33
C GLY A 89 -22.17 -61.37 21.37
N ARG A 90 -21.98 -61.92 22.59
CA ARG A 90 -21.29 -61.21 23.68
C ARG A 90 -19.76 -61.11 23.49
N LYS A 91 -19.14 -62.04 22.75
CA LYS A 91 -17.69 -61.98 22.47
C LYS A 91 -17.38 -60.91 21.44
N LEU A 92 -18.25 -60.77 20.43
CA LEU A 92 -18.13 -59.73 19.41
C LEU A 92 -18.40 -58.34 19.99
N ASP A 93 -19.44 -58.18 20.83
CA ASP A 93 -19.73 -56.91 21.51
C ASP A 93 -18.55 -56.49 22.43
N ARG A 94 -17.89 -57.45 23.11
CA ARG A 94 -16.69 -57.17 23.93
C ARG A 94 -15.46 -56.83 23.08
N ALA A 95 -15.30 -57.44 21.91
CA ALA A 95 -14.23 -57.10 20.98
C ALA A 95 -14.40 -55.68 20.43
N ILE A 96 -15.64 -55.29 20.08
CA ILE A 96 -15.97 -53.93 19.63
C ILE A 96 -15.71 -52.91 20.74
N VAL A 97 -16.13 -53.18 21.98
CA VAL A 97 -15.87 -52.29 23.11
C VAL A 97 -14.36 -52.20 23.42
N ALA A 98 -13.62 -53.30 23.35
CA ALA A 98 -12.17 -53.28 23.56
C ALA A 98 -11.44 -52.45 22.49
N VAL A 99 -11.84 -52.57 21.22
CA VAL A 99 -11.29 -51.75 20.12
C VAL A 99 -11.66 -50.28 20.29
N LEU A 100 -12.89 -49.97 20.71
CA LEU A 100 -13.31 -48.59 20.98
C LEU A 100 -12.56 -47.96 22.17
N VAL A 101 -12.30 -48.73 23.22
CA VAL A 101 -11.52 -48.26 24.38
C VAL A 101 -10.05 -48.05 23.99
N LEU A 102 -9.47 -48.95 23.18
CA LEU A 102 -8.12 -48.77 22.65
C LEU A 102 -8.04 -47.55 21.72
N ALA A 103 -9.04 -47.34 20.86
CA ALA A 103 -9.12 -46.17 19.99
C ALA A 103 -9.26 -44.87 20.80
N LEU A 104 -10.13 -44.84 21.82
CA LEU A 104 -10.27 -43.70 22.73
C LEU A 104 -9.00 -43.44 23.54
N GLY A 105 -8.32 -44.49 24.00
CA GLY A 105 -7.04 -44.39 24.70
C GLY A 105 -5.93 -43.84 23.80
N TYR A 106 -5.86 -44.30 22.55
CA TYR A 106 -4.94 -43.77 21.54
C TYR A 106 -5.25 -42.30 21.25
N PHE A 107 -6.52 -41.93 21.07
CA PHE A 107 -6.93 -40.54 20.80
C PHE A 107 -6.63 -39.61 21.98
N ALA A 108 -6.79 -40.09 23.22
CA ALA A 108 -6.42 -39.35 24.42
C ALA A 108 -4.90 -39.19 24.53
N TYR A 109 -4.13 -40.24 24.22
CA TYR A 109 -2.66 -40.18 24.20
C TYR A 109 -2.14 -39.20 23.14
N ASP A 110 -2.70 -39.25 21.92
CA ASP A 110 -2.35 -38.34 20.83
C ASP A 110 -2.65 -36.88 21.20
N LYS A 111 -3.84 -36.62 21.74
CA LYS A 111 -4.28 -35.27 22.08
C LYS A 111 -3.55 -34.66 23.28
N PHE A 112 -3.26 -35.44 24.32
CA PHE A 112 -2.70 -34.92 25.57
C PHE A 112 -1.17 -35.07 25.70
N VAL A 113 -0.53 -35.99 24.97
CA VAL A 113 0.92 -36.23 25.07
C VAL A 113 1.65 -35.72 23.83
N LEU A 114 1.15 -35.99 22.63
CA LEU A 114 1.79 -35.60 21.37
C LEU A 114 1.35 -34.22 20.87
N GLY A 115 0.11 -33.81 21.16
CA GLY A 115 -0.45 -32.50 20.82
C GLY A 115 0.36 -31.30 21.32
N PRO A 116 0.79 -31.26 22.60
CA PRO A 116 1.62 -30.16 23.12
C PRO A 116 3.01 -30.07 22.47
N GLN A 117 3.59 -31.22 22.10
CA GLN A 117 4.91 -31.28 21.47
C GLN A 117 4.86 -30.80 20.02
N ARG A 118 3.89 -31.27 19.22
CA ARG A 118 3.66 -30.76 17.87
C ARG A 118 3.29 -29.28 17.86
N ALA A 119 2.50 -28.81 18.83
CA ALA A 119 2.21 -27.38 18.97
C ALA A 119 3.48 -26.58 19.31
N SER A 120 4.37 -27.10 20.15
CA SER A 120 5.64 -26.44 20.45
C SER A 120 6.62 -26.43 19.27
N GLU A 121 6.67 -27.52 18.50
CA GLU A 121 7.50 -27.63 17.29
C GLU A 121 6.96 -26.73 16.16
N LEU A 122 5.64 -26.58 16.03
CA LEU A 122 5.03 -25.62 15.12
C LEU A 122 5.29 -24.18 15.56
N VAL A 123 5.24 -23.87 16.86
CA VAL A 123 5.55 -22.53 17.37
C VAL A 123 7.04 -22.21 17.19
N GLU A 124 7.94 -23.16 17.40
CA GLU A 124 9.37 -22.98 17.15
C GLU A 124 9.68 -22.92 15.64
N GLY A 125 8.99 -23.71 14.81
CA GLY A 125 9.04 -23.62 13.35
C GLY A 125 8.48 -22.30 12.82
N MET A 126 7.42 -21.76 13.42
CA MET A 126 6.89 -20.42 13.11
C MET A 126 7.84 -19.32 13.58
N LYS A 127 8.52 -19.48 14.73
CA LYS A 127 9.57 -18.54 15.16
C LYS A 127 10.78 -18.59 14.23
N GLN A 128 11.20 -19.76 13.77
CA GLN A 128 12.30 -19.92 12.83
C GLN A 128 11.92 -19.38 11.45
N ALA A 129 10.72 -19.66 10.95
CA ALA A 129 10.19 -19.09 9.71
C ALA A 129 10.04 -17.56 9.81
N ALA A 130 9.60 -17.02 10.97
CA ALA A 130 9.56 -15.58 11.22
C ALA A 130 10.97 -14.97 11.34
N THR A 131 11.95 -15.73 11.86
CA THR A 131 13.35 -15.29 11.94
C THR A 131 14.05 -15.35 10.57
N GLU A 132 13.73 -16.33 9.74
CA GLU A 132 14.18 -16.43 8.35
C GLU A 132 13.49 -15.39 7.45
N GLN A 133 12.20 -15.13 7.63
CA GLN A 133 11.49 -14.04 6.93
C GLN A 133 11.98 -12.66 7.39
N ALA A 134 12.35 -12.49 8.67
CA ALA A 134 13.01 -11.28 9.16
C ALA A 134 14.44 -11.15 8.64
N ALA A 135 15.16 -12.25 8.44
CA ALA A 135 16.52 -12.26 7.87
C ALA A 135 16.54 -12.04 6.35
N VAL A 136 15.49 -12.44 5.63
CA VAL A 136 15.32 -12.15 4.20
C VAL A 136 14.80 -10.71 3.99
N ALA A 137 14.07 -10.13 4.95
CA ALA A 137 13.61 -8.74 4.89
C ALA A 137 14.71 -7.69 5.15
N THR A 138 15.90 -8.09 5.63
CA THR A 138 17.00 -7.16 5.93
C THR A 138 17.96 -6.87 4.77
N ASP A 139 17.74 -7.42 3.57
CA ASP A 139 18.64 -7.21 2.42
C ASP A 139 17.92 -6.75 1.14
N VAL A 140 16.69 -6.27 1.25
CA VAL A 140 16.13 -5.39 0.21
C VAL A 140 16.67 -3.99 0.49
N PRO A 141 17.35 -3.33 -0.47
CA PRO A 141 17.72 -1.93 -0.30
C PRO A 141 16.47 -1.17 0.14
N ALA A 142 16.53 -0.47 1.28
CA ALA A 142 15.46 0.43 1.65
C ALA A 142 15.25 1.37 0.46
N GLU A 143 14.05 1.30 -0.14
CA GLU A 143 13.73 2.16 -1.27
C GLU A 143 13.95 3.61 -0.82
N PRO A 144 14.50 4.49 -1.68
CA PRO A 144 14.72 5.88 -1.28
C PRO A 144 13.39 6.45 -0.74
N ASP A 145 13.40 7.04 0.46
CA ASP A 145 12.17 7.59 1.06
C ASP A 145 11.47 8.59 0.11
N ASN A 146 12.24 9.24 -0.76
CA ASN A 146 11.78 10.17 -1.80
C ASN A 146 11.40 9.51 -3.14
N SER A 147 11.10 8.20 -3.17
CA SER A 147 10.66 7.51 -4.38
C SER A 147 9.13 7.45 -4.50
N ILE A 148 8.63 7.69 -5.73
CA ILE A 148 7.20 7.82 -6.02
C ILE A 148 6.82 7.19 -7.37
N ALA A 149 5.67 6.53 -7.41
CA ALA A 149 5.01 6.14 -8.66
C ALA A 149 3.70 6.92 -8.84
N VAL A 150 3.41 7.33 -10.07
CA VAL A 150 2.10 7.88 -10.45
C VAL A 150 1.32 6.80 -11.20
N LEU A 151 0.21 6.35 -10.62
CA LEU A 151 -0.68 5.41 -11.28
C LEU A 151 -1.66 6.13 -12.22
N PRO A 152 -2.15 5.44 -13.26
CA PRO A 152 -3.20 5.98 -14.12
C PRO A 152 -4.45 6.31 -13.32
N PHE A 153 -4.90 7.55 -13.42
CA PHE A 153 -6.11 8.01 -12.76
C PHE A 153 -7.32 7.28 -13.32
N VAL A 154 -8.22 6.90 -12.42
CA VAL A 154 -9.42 6.16 -12.77
C VAL A 154 -10.50 7.12 -13.24
N ASN A 155 -11.00 6.93 -14.46
CA ASN A 155 -12.22 7.60 -14.90
C ASN A 155 -13.44 6.96 -14.22
N MET A 156 -14.09 7.69 -13.32
CA MET A 156 -15.33 7.28 -12.64
C MET A 156 -16.59 7.89 -13.29
N SER A 157 -16.47 8.43 -14.50
CA SER A 157 -17.58 9.00 -15.27
C SER A 157 -18.21 7.91 -16.14
N SER A 158 -19.47 8.09 -16.53
CA SER A 158 -20.15 7.18 -17.47
C SER A 158 -19.73 7.35 -18.94
N ASP A 159 -18.80 8.26 -19.20
CA ASP A 159 -18.37 8.70 -20.53
C ASP A 159 -16.93 8.23 -20.76
N GLU A 160 -16.77 7.16 -21.54
CA GLU A 160 -15.47 6.58 -21.91
C GLU A 160 -14.64 7.54 -22.77
N GLU A 161 -15.28 8.50 -23.45
CA GLU A 161 -14.56 9.52 -24.23
C GLU A 161 -13.72 10.45 -23.35
N GLN A 162 -13.84 10.39 -22.02
CA GLN A 162 -13.07 11.19 -21.05
C GLN A 162 -11.77 10.51 -20.59
N GLU A 163 -11.51 9.27 -20.97
CA GLU A 163 -10.34 8.50 -20.52
C GLU A 163 -9.01 9.22 -20.83
N TYR A 164 -8.97 9.97 -21.94
CA TYR A 164 -7.79 10.75 -22.32
C TYR A 164 -7.45 11.83 -21.28
N PHE A 165 -8.43 12.36 -20.56
CA PHE A 165 -8.19 13.42 -19.58
C PHE A 165 -7.59 12.86 -18.30
N SER A 166 -8.11 11.74 -17.79
CA SER A 166 -7.51 11.06 -16.64
C SER A 166 -6.10 10.56 -16.96
N ASP A 167 -5.89 10.03 -18.17
CA ASP A 167 -4.55 9.66 -18.63
C ASP A 167 -3.64 10.89 -18.76
N GLY A 168 -4.10 11.94 -19.42
CA GLY A 168 -3.35 13.20 -19.59
C GLY A 168 -2.94 13.83 -18.27
N LEU A 169 -3.84 13.85 -17.28
CA LEU A 169 -3.53 14.34 -15.94
C LEU A 169 -2.46 13.47 -15.24
N SER A 170 -2.55 12.16 -15.38
CA SER A 170 -1.56 11.23 -14.79
C SER A 170 -0.18 11.42 -15.43
N GLU A 171 -0.13 11.62 -16.75
CA GLU A 171 1.11 11.92 -17.49
C GLU A 171 1.73 13.24 -17.05
N GLU A 172 0.91 14.29 -16.93
CA GLU A 172 1.39 15.61 -16.54
C GLU A 172 1.98 15.59 -15.14
N LEU A 173 1.28 14.94 -14.19
CA LEU A 173 1.77 14.73 -12.83
C LEU A 173 3.10 13.99 -12.81
N LEU A 174 3.22 12.89 -13.56
CA LEU A 174 4.46 12.12 -13.66
C LEU A 174 5.60 12.98 -14.22
N ASN A 175 5.33 13.74 -15.28
CA ASN A 175 6.33 14.60 -15.93
C ASN A 175 6.78 15.75 -15.03
N LEU A 176 5.88 16.38 -14.28
CA LEU A 176 6.22 17.45 -13.34
C LEU A 176 7.00 16.91 -12.14
N LEU A 177 6.61 15.77 -11.58
CA LEU A 177 7.35 15.13 -10.48
C LEU A 177 8.75 14.69 -10.93
N ALA A 178 8.89 14.18 -12.16
CA ALA A 178 10.18 13.74 -12.69
C ALA A 178 11.17 14.90 -12.95
N LYS A 179 10.70 16.16 -12.97
CA LYS A 179 11.56 17.35 -13.04
C LYS A 179 12.16 17.74 -11.69
N ILE A 180 11.73 17.12 -10.59
CA ILE A 180 12.23 17.40 -9.23
C ILE A 180 13.46 16.52 -8.99
N PRO A 181 14.68 17.07 -8.90
CA PRO A 181 15.91 16.29 -8.77
C PRO A 181 15.94 15.40 -7.51
N GLU A 182 15.23 15.81 -6.47
CA GLU A 182 15.16 15.14 -5.19
C GLU A 182 14.16 13.97 -5.19
N LEU A 183 13.41 13.71 -6.28
CA LEU A 183 12.44 12.62 -6.35
C LEU A 183 12.91 11.50 -7.29
N HIS A 184 12.75 10.25 -6.84
CA HIS A 184 12.94 9.07 -7.67
C HIS A 184 11.58 8.63 -8.24
N VAL A 185 11.28 9.05 -9.48
CA VAL A 185 9.98 8.76 -10.10
C VAL A 185 10.03 7.48 -10.92
N ALA A 186 9.10 6.54 -10.64
CA ALA A 186 8.96 5.32 -11.41
C ALA A 186 8.59 5.62 -12.87
N ALA A 187 9.25 4.93 -13.79
CA ALA A 187 9.06 5.16 -15.23
C ALA A 187 7.60 4.97 -15.64
N ARG A 188 7.12 5.86 -16.53
CA ARG A 188 5.77 5.84 -17.11
C ARG A 188 5.32 4.45 -17.56
N THR A 189 6.13 3.76 -18.36
CA THR A 189 5.79 2.42 -18.89
C THR A 189 5.62 1.37 -17.80
N SER A 190 6.36 1.48 -16.70
CA SER A 190 6.24 0.59 -15.56
C SER A 190 4.96 0.87 -14.78
N SER A 191 4.72 2.15 -14.42
CA SER A 191 3.55 2.55 -13.63
C SER A 191 2.24 2.34 -14.37
N PHE A 192 2.20 2.70 -15.66
CA PHE A 192 0.98 2.59 -16.48
C PHE A 192 0.66 1.15 -16.89
N SER A 193 1.61 0.21 -16.71
CA SER A 193 1.34 -1.22 -16.91
C SER A 193 0.32 -1.80 -15.93
N PHE A 194 0.01 -1.07 -14.85
CA PHE A 194 -0.98 -1.46 -13.84
C PHE A 194 -2.39 -0.95 -14.12
N LYS A 195 -2.61 -0.20 -15.21
CA LYS A 195 -3.93 0.28 -15.60
C LYS A 195 -4.93 -0.88 -15.71
N GLY A 196 -6.08 -0.75 -15.05
CA GLY A 196 -7.15 -1.75 -15.08
C GLY A 196 -6.83 -3.09 -14.40
N LYS A 197 -5.76 -3.15 -13.60
CA LYS A 197 -5.45 -4.32 -12.76
C LYS A 197 -6.00 -4.10 -11.36
N ASP A 198 -6.57 -5.16 -10.79
CA ASP A 198 -7.07 -5.20 -9.42
C ASP A 198 -5.96 -5.78 -8.53
N LEU A 199 -5.00 -4.93 -8.16
CA LEU A 199 -3.89 -5.27 -7.26
C LEU A 199 -3.85 -4.26 -6.11
N GLU A 200 -3.43 -4.72 -4.93
CA GLU A 200 -3.23 -3.83 -3.80
C GLU A 200 -2.07 -2.87 -4.05
N VAL A 201 -2.20 -1.63 -3.57
CA VAL A 201 -1.22 -0.56 -3.79
C VAL A 201 0.16 -0.89 -3.22
N THR A 202 0.21 -1.65 -2.12
CA THR A 202 1.45 -2.14 -1.49
C THR A 202 2.19 -3.13 -2.40
N GLU A 203 1.45 -3.99 -3.09
CA GLU A 203 2.02 -4.91 -4.08
C GLU A 203 2.53 -4.16 -5.32
N ILE A 204 1.77 -3.18 -5.80
CA ILE A 204 2.19 -2.32 -6.92
C ILE A 204 3.47 -1.56 -6.56
N ALA A 205 3.52 -0.95 -5.38
CA ALA A 205 4.67 -0.20 -4.90
C ALA A 205 5.92 -1.09 -4.77
N SER A 206 5.76 -2.31 -4.24
CA SER A 206 6.85 -3.30 -4.15
C SER A 206 7.40 -3.67 -5.53
N ARG A 207 6.53 -3.88 -6.52
CA ARG A 207 6.94 -4.18 -7.90
C ARG A 207 7.63 -3.00 -8.58
N LEU A 208 7.19 -1.77 -8.27
CA LEU A 208 7.74 -0.53 -8.80
C LEU A 208 8.97 -0.03 -8.06
N LYS A 209 9.28 -0.59 -6.89
CA LYS A 209 10.41 -0.18 -6.04
C LYS A 209 10.30 1.28 -5.64
N VAL A 210 9.16 1.63 -5.04
CA VAL A 210 8.87 2.99 -4.57
C VAL A 210 8.34 3.00 -3.15
N ALA A 211 8.65 4.04 -2.40
CA ALA A 211 8.17 4.29 -1.04
C ALA A 211 6.76 4.91 -1.02
N HIS A 212 6.37 5.58 -2.11
CA HIS A 212 5.10 6.28 -2.23
C HIS A 212 4.38 5.99 -3.55
N VAL A 213 3.05 6.00 -3.51
CA VAL A 213 2.20 5.88 -4.70
C VAL A 213 1.20 7.02 -4.73
N LEU A 214 1.16 7.74 -5.85
CA LEU A 214 0.14 8.73 -6.18
C LEU A 214 -0.92 8.07 -7.07
N GLU A 215 -2.15 8.09 -6.59
CA GLU A 215 -3.32 7.64 -7.35
C GLU A 215 -4.43 8.68 -7.30
N GLY A 216 -5.42 8.52 -8.18
CA GLY A 216 -6.52 9.45 -8.24
C GLY A 216 -7.67 8.98 -9.10
N SER A 217 -8.73 9.75 -9.07
CA SER A 217 -9.92 9.52 -9.87
C SER A 217 -10.46 10.82 -10.43
N VAL A 218 -11.05 10.74 -11.61
CA VAL A 218 -11.77 11.84 -12.26
C VAL A 218 -13.22 11.45 -12.39
N ARG A 219 -14.12 12.33 -11.96
CA ARG A 219 -15.57 12.20 -12.17
C ARG A 219 -16.11 13.46 -12.81
N LYS A 220 -16.79 13.31 -13.94
CA LYS A 220 -17.51 14.37 -14.63
C LYS A 220 -19.01 14.25 -14.36
N HIS A 221 -19.64 15.39 -14.12
CA HIS A 221 -21.08 15.54 -14.14
C HIS A 221 -21.46 16.83 -14.87
N ASN A 222 -22.02 16.69 -16.08
CA ASN A 222 -22.28 17.81 -17.00
C ASN A 222 -20.99 18.60 -17.30
N GLN A 223 -20.95 19.88 -16.91
CA GLN A 223 -19.81 20.78 -17.07
C GLN A 223 -18.89 20.82 -15.84
N GLN A 224 -19.09 19.95 -14.85
CA GLN A 224 -18.31 19.95 -13.61
C GLN A 224 -17.41 18.71 -13.56
N LEU A 225 -16.13 18.92 -13.30
CA LEU A 225 -15.14 17.90 -13.02
C LEU A 225 -14.83 17.89 -11.53
N ARG A 226 -14.79 16.68 -10.96
CA ARG A 226 -14.25 16.40 -9.64
C ARG A 226 -13.03 15.50 -9.79
N ILE A 227 -11.87 15.99 -9.42
CA ILE A 227 -10.63 15.24 -9.39
C ILE A 227 -10.30 14.94 -7.94
N THR A 228 -10.11 13.67 -7.59
CA THR A 228 -9.59 13.26 -6.27
C THR A 228 -8.19 12.72 -6.44
N THR A 229 -7.27 13.16 -5.59
CA THR A 229 -5.87 12.74 -5.59
C THR A 229 -5.48 12.24 -4.21
N GLN A 230 -4.62 11.22 -4.16
CA GLN A 230 -4.21 10.57 -2.92
C GLN A 230 -2.75 10.14 -2.99
N LEU A 231 -2.01 10.40 -1.92
CA LEU A 231 -0.66 9.90 -1.73
C LEU A 231 -0.70 8.78 -0.68
N ILE A 232 -0.14 7.62 -1.00
CA ILE A 232 -0.17 6.42 -0.16
C ILE A 232 1.25 5.94 0.15
N ARG A 233 1.49 5.47 1.37
CA ARG A 233 2.75 4.82 1.74
C ARG A 233 2.78 3.36 1.30
N ALA A 234 3.89 2.96 0.70
CA ALA A 234 4.11 1.62 0.20
C ALA A 234 4.22 0.54 1.29
N ASP A 235 4.73 0.90 2.47
CA ASP A 235 5.04 -0.07 3.54
C ASP A 235 3.80 -0.62 4.24
N ASN A 236 2.72 0.15 4.28
CA ASN A 236 1.53 -0.18 5.06
C ASN A 236 0.20 0.18 4.38
N GLY A 237 0.24 0.80 3.20
CA GLY A 237 -0.95 1.17 2.44
C GLY A 237 -1.76 2.33 3.05
N TYR A 238 -1.24 3.04 4.06
CA TYR A 238 -1.94 4.18 4.65
C TYR A 238 -1.79 5.42 3.77
N GLN A 239 -2.89 6.15 3.62
CA GLN A 239 -2.93 7.44 2.96
C GLN A 239 -2.22 8.50 3.81
N LEU A 240 -1.26 9.22 3.20
CA LEU A 240 -0.59 10.38 3.78
C LEU A 240 -1.36 11.67 3.55
N TRP A 241 -1.88 11.82 2.34
CA TRP A 241 -2.51 13.03 1.88
C TRP A 241 -3.61 12.69 0.89
N SER A 242 -4.68 13.48 0.89
CA SER A 242 -5.68 13.46 -0.16
C SER A 242 -6.29 14.83 -0.32
N GLU A 243 -6.55 15.21 -1.56
CA GLU A 243 -7.23 16.44 -1.89
C GLU A 243 -8.21 16.24 -3.04
N THR A 244 -9.27 17.05 -3.02
CA THR A 244 -10.32 17.03 -4.04
C THR A 244 -10.43 18.40 -4.68
N TYR A 245 -10.41 18.43 -6.02
CA TYR A 245 -10.51 19.63 -6.83
C TYR A 245 -11.78 19.59 -7.66
N ASP A 246 -12.64 20.59 -7.46
CA ASP A 246 -13.83 20.81 -8.26
C ASP A 246 -13.54 21.93 -9.28
N ARG A 247 -13.73 21.64 -10.58
CA ARG A 247 -13.44 22.58 -11.69
C ARG A 247 -14.53 22.52 -12.75
N GLN A 248 -14.75 23.64 -13.44
CA GLN A 248 -15.66 23.70 -14.57
C GLN A 248 -14.93 23.31 -15.86
N LEU A 249 -15.52 22.43 -16.67
CA LEU A 249 -14.96 21.88 -17.92
C LEU A 249 -15.02 22.90 -19.07
N ASP A 250 -14.32 24.02 -18.91
CA ASP A 250 -14.22 25.08 -19.93
C ASP A 250 -12.96 24.89 -20.78
N ASN A 251 -11.77 24.89 -20.15
CA ASN A 251 -10.49 24.61 -20.80
C ASN A 251 -9.79 23.42 -20.13
N VAL A 252 -9.91 22.25 -20.77
CA VAL A 252 -9.40 20.98 -20.24
C VAL A 252 -7.89 20.99 -20.02
N PHE A 253 -7.12 21.66 -20.89
CA PHE A 253 -5.66 21.71 -20.79
C PHE A 253 -5.18 22.62 -19.65
N GLU A 254 -5.80 23.79 -19.50
CA GLU A 254 -5.48 24.70 -18.38
C GLU A 254 -5.82 24.04 -17.03
N ILE A 255 -6.95 23.34 -16.95
CA ILE A 255 -7.32 22.59 -15.74
C ILE A 255 -6.29 21.51 -15.45
N GLN A 256 -5.86 20.75 -16.45
CA GLN A 256 -4.86 19.70 -16.28
C GLN A 256 -3.56 20.27 -15.70
N GLU A 257 -3.05 21.35 -16.27
CA GLU A 257 -1.82 22.02 -15.82
C GLU A 257 -1.97 22.60 -14.40
N GLU A 258 -3.08 23.30 -14.12
CA GLU A 258 -3.38 23.87 -12.82
C GLU A 258 -3.43 22.80 -11.71
N ILE A 259 -4.17 21.70 -11.95
CA ILE A 259 -4.29 20.60 -10.99
C ILE A 259 -2.94 19.90 -10.81
N ALA A 260 -2.20 19.66 -11.90
CA ALA A 260 -0.91 18.99 -11.81
C ALA A 260 0.10 19.80 -10.98
N ILE A 261 0.16 21.12 -11.16
CA ILE A 261 0.99 22.03 -10.35
C ILE A 261 0.56 22.00 -8.89
N ALA A 262 -0.74 22.15 -8.61
CA ALA A 262 -1.25 22.18 -7.24
C ALA A 262 -0.95 20.89 -6.45
N VAL A 263 -1.11 19.73 -7.10
CA VAL A 263 -0.79 18.43 -6.51
C VAL A 263 0.71 18.32 -6.27
N VAL A 264 1.56 18.67 -7.25
CA VAL A 264 3.02 18.58 -7.10
C VAL A 264 3.53 19.46 -5.96
N ASP A 265 3.01 20.67 -5.82
CA ASP A 265 3.38 21.58 -4.73
C ASP A 265 2.97 21.02 -3.36
N ALA A 266 1.78 20.42 -3.25
CA ALA A 266 1.36 19.73 -2.02
C ALA A 266 2.22 18.50 -1.69
N LEU A 267 2.64 17.76 -2.73
CA LEU A 267 3.47 16.57 -2.59
C LEU A 267 4.92 16.90 -2.19
N LYS A 268 5.51 18.00 -2.68
CA LYS A 268 6.84 18.45 -2.23
C LYS A 268 6.91 18.63 -0.72
N ILE A 269 5.89 19.28 -0.15
CA ILE A 269 5.80 19.50 1.30
C ILE A 269 5.74 18.17 2.06
N THR A 270 4.96 17.23 1.55
CA THR A 270 4.70 15.95 2.20
C THR A 270 5.86 14.96 2.07
N LEU A 271 6.54 14.94 0.91
CA LEU A 271 7.59 13.97 0.57
C LEU A 271 8.99 14.44 0.92
N LEU A 272 9.28 15.73 0.77
CA LEU A 272 10.62 16.27 0.97
C LEU A 272 10.78 16.95 2.34
N GLY A 273 9.69 17.11 3.10
CA GLY A 273 9.71 17.82 4.39
C GLY A 273 9.99 19.31 4.26
N GLU A 274 10.24 19.80 3.04
CA GLU A 274 10.26 21.21 2.70
C GLU A 274 8.82 21.72 2.64
N ALA A 275 8.25 21.97 3.82
CA ALA A 275 7.33 23.08 3.90
C ALA A 275 8.09 24.30 3.34
N PRO A 276 7.52 25.11 2.42
CA PRO A 276 8.07 26.45 2.23
C PRO A 276 8.17 27.02 3.64
N LYS A 277 9.37 27.40 4.08
CA LYS A 277 9.58 28.04 5.38
C LYS A 277 8.61 29.22 5.39
N THR A 278 7.42 29.03 5.95
CA THR A 278 6.37 30.04 6.01
C THR A 278 6.82 30.95 7.12
N ARG A 279 7.67 31.88 6.73
CA ARG A 279 8.21 32.91 7.61
C ARG A 279 7.02 33.75 8.02
N LYS A 280 6.56 33.53 9.24
CA LYS A 280 5.51 34.34 9.84
C LYS A 280 5.99 35.78 9.86
N THR A 281 5.18 36.67 9.33
CA THR A 281 5.41 38.11 9.32
C THR A 281 4.11 38.82 9.64
N ASP A 282 4.20 40.10 9.97
CA ASP A 282 3.02 40.94 10.14
C ASP A 282 2.19 40.99 8.83
N THR A 283 0.85 40.98 8.96
CA THR A 283 -0.03 40.95 7.78
C THR A 283 0.12 42.20 6.91
N ALA A 284 0.36 43.36 7.51
CA ALA A 284 0.60 44.61 6.76
C ALA A 284 1.97 44.59 6.07
N ALA A 285 3.01 44.07 6.74
CA ALA A 285 4.32 43.86 6.12
C ALA A 285 4.25 42.89 4.93
N TYR A 286 3.48 41.81 5.07
CA TYR A 286 3.26 40.84 3.98
C TYR A 286 2.53 41.46 2.79
N GLN A 287 1.51 42.28 3.03
CA GLN A 287 0.78 42.96 1.96
C GLN A 287 1.70 43.89 1.15
N LEU A 288 2.52 44.69 1.84
CA LEU A 288 3.51 45.57 1.22
C LEU A 288 4.59 44.80 0.46
N PHE A 289 5.02 43.66 0.99
CA PHE A 289 5.93 42.75 0.31
C PHE A 289 5.35 42.22 -1.01
N LEU A 290 4.06 41.82 -1.02
CA LEU A 290 3.39 41.39 -2.25
C LEU A 290 3.23 42.54 -3.26
N GLU A 291 2.91 43.74 -2.78
CA GLU A 291 2.84 44.95 -3.61
C GLU A 291 4.20 45.28 -4.24
N GLY A 292 5.27 45.25 -3.45
CA GLY A 292 6.64 45.46 -3.95
C GLY A 292 7.02 44.44 -5.03
N GLN A 293 6.69 43.16 -4.84
CA GLN A 293 6.92 42.14 -5.86
C GLN A 293 6.12 42.39 -7.15
N TYR A 294 4.86 42.80 -7.03
CA TYR A 294 4.03 43.15 -8.18
C TYR A 294 4.64 44.31 -8.97
N LEU A 295 5.10 45.36 -8.29
CA LEU A 295 5.73 46.53 -8.90
C LEU A 295 7.09 46.20 -9.54
N LYS A 296 7.90 45.37 -8.88
CA LYS A 296 9.20 44.93 -9.40
C LYS A 296 9.07 44.18 -10.73
N ARG A 297 8.04 43.32 -10.88
CA ARG A 297 7.79 42.54 -12.11
C ARG A 297 7.47 43.39 -13.33
N GLN A 298 7.11 44.65 -13.16
CA GLN A 298 6.84 45.57 -14.28
C GLN A 298 8.12 46.11 -14.92
N ILE A 299 9.28 46.01 -14.23
CA ILE A 299 10.62 46.31 -14.75
C ILE A 299 10.70 47.70 -15.45
N SER A 300 10.08 48.72 -14.84
CA SER A 300 10.23 50.12 -15.25
C SER A 300 10.95 50.91 -14.17
N GLY A 301 11.65 52.00 -14.53
CA GLY A 301 12.38 52.80 -13.55
C GLY A 301 11.50 53.33 -12.42
N GLU A 302 10.28 53.78 -12.76
CA GLU A 302 9.29 54.22 -11.78
C GLU A 302 8.77 53.05 -10.92
N SER A 303 8.47 51.90 -11.53
CA SER A 303 7.95 50.74 -10.79
C SER A 303 8.97 50.15 -9.83
N LEU A 304 10.27 50.16 -10.17
CA LEU A 304 11.35 49.74 -9.28
C LEU A 304 11.51 50.69 -8.08
N LEU A 305 11.35 52.01 -8.29
CA LEU A 305 11.37 52.98 -7.18
C LEU A 305 10.17 52.81 -6.24
N ASN A 306 8.99 52.54 -6.80
CA ASN A 306 7.80 52.26 -6.00
C ASN A 306 7.93 50.92 -5.27
N ALA A 307 8.57 49.92 -5.88
CA ALA A 307 8.87 48.64 -5.23
C ALA A 307 9.84 48.83 -4.05
N ILE A 308 10.89 49.65 -4.20
CA ILE A 308 11.81 50.02 -3.10
C ILE A 308 11.03 50.66 -1.95
N GLU A 309 10.08 51.56 -2.24
CA GLU A 309 9.27 52.20 -1.21
C GLU A 309 8.38 51.19 -0.46
N ALA A 310 7.70 50.29 -1.18
CA ALA A 310 6.89 49.23 -0.59
C ALA A 310 7.73 48.27 0.28
N PHE A 311 8.90 47.85 -0.20
CA PHE A 311 9.78 46.98 0.56
C PHE A 311 10.39 47.66 1.79
N ASN A 312 10.74 48.95 1.71
CA ASN A 312 11.19 49.72 2.88
C ASN A 312 10.10 49.79 3.96
N GLN A 313 8.85 50.09 3.58
CA GLN A 313 7.73 50.07 4.52
C GLN A 313 7.51 48.68 5.13
N ALA A 314 7.65 47.61 4.33
CA ALA A 314 7.54 46.24 4.83
C ALA A 314 8.58 45.93 5.92
N VAL A 315 9.84 46.31 5.72
CA VAL A 315 10.91 46.07 6.71
C VAL A 315 10.88 47.03 7.89
N GLU A 316 10.22 48.18 7.77
CA GLU A 316 9.93 49.05 8.92
C GLU A 316 8.88 48.44 9.85
N ILE A 317 7.86 47.80 9.28
CA ILE A 317 6.81 47.10 10.05
C ILE A 317 7.35 45.81 10.65
N ASP A 318 8.06 45.00 9.85
CA ASP A 318 8.69 43.77 10.31
C ASP A 318 10.18 43.72 9.93
N PRO A 319 11.05 44.24 10.81
CA PRO A 319 12.50 44.22 10.59
C PRO A 319 13.10 42.80 10.55
N THR A 320 12.35 41.78 10.98
CA THR A 320 12.78 40.38 11.00
C THR A 320 12.29 39.58 9.80
N TYR A 321 11.67 40.22 8.81
CA TYR A 321 11.20 39.55 7.60
C TYR A 321 12.30 39.52 6.52
N ALA A 322 13.17 38.52 6.59
CA ALA A 322 14.29 38.32 5.64
C ALA A 322 13.91 38.40 4.14
N PRO A 323 12.74 37.88 3.68
CA PRO A 323 12.31 38.03 2.28
C PRO A 323 12.21 39.46 1.80
N ALA A 324 11.66 40.38 2.61
CA ALA A 324 11.55 41.78 2.21
C ALA A 324 12.93 42.46 2.12
N TRP A 325 13.87 42.12 3.01
CA TRP A 325 15.24 42.61 2.92
C TRP A 325 15.97 42.13 1.66
N ALA A 326 15.83 40.85 1.30
CA ALA A 326 16.46 40.31 0.09
C ALA A 326 15.88 40.90 -1.19
N GLU A 327 14.55 41.04 -1.27
CA GLU A 327 13.87 41.69 -2.41
C GLU A 327 14.21 43.17 -2.52
N LEU A 328 14.32 43.88 -1.40
CA LEU A 328 14.79 45.26 -1.35
C LEU A 328 16.20 45.38 -1.93
N ALA A 329 17.12 44.49 -1.54
CA ALA A 329 18.48 44.47 -2.06
C ALA A 329 18.53 44.22 -3.57
N ASP A 330 17.81 43.20 -4.05
CA ASP A 330 17.75 42.88 -5.48
C ASP A 330 17.20 44.08 -6.28
N THR A 331 16.16 44.73 -5.77
CA THR A 331 15.56 45.90 -6.42
C THR A 331 16.54 47.07 -6.49
N TYR A 332 17.34 47.32 -5.44
CA TYR A 332 18.41 48.34 -5.49
C TYR A 332 19.47 48.04 -6.57
N ILE A 333 19.87 46.77 -6.72
CA ILE A 333 20.86 46.38 -7.75
C ILE A 333 20.30 46.64 -9.15
N TRP A 334 19.07 46.21 -9.43
CA TRP A 334 18.46 46.32 -10.75
C TRP A 334 18.03 47.73 -11.12
N THR A 335 17.76 48.59 -10.13
CA THR A 335 17.45 50.00 -10.41
C THR A 335 18.66 50.71 -11.04
N GLY A 336 19.90 50.33 -10.68
CA GLY A 336 21.11 50.83 -11.34
C GLY A 336 21.35 52.35 -11.21
N GLY A 337 20.66 53.01 -10.27
CA GLY A 337 20.64 54.44 -10.02
C GLY A 337 19.31 55.12 -10.38
N SER A 338 18.99 56.24 -9.73
CA SER A 338 17.79 57.03 -9.99
C SER A 338 18.02 58.51 -9.66
N GLU A 339 16.98 59.36 -9.81
CA GLU A 339 17.03 60.72 -9.27
C GLU A 339 17.14 60.77 -7.74
N LYS A 340 16.73 59.70 -7.04
CA LYS A 340 16.76 59.61 -5.56
C LYS A 340 18.12 59.16 -5.01
N PHE A 341 18.91 58.41 -5.78
CA PHE A 341 20.21 57.87 -5.35
C PHE A 341 21.09 57.52 -6.56
N SER A 342 22.40 57.72 -6.42
CA SER A 342 23.39 57.28 -7.41
C SER A 342 23.49 55.76 -7.49
N ARG A 343 24.09 55.24 -8.57
CA ARG A 343 24.36 53.80 -8.72
C ARG A 343 25.20 53.25 -7.55
N GLU A 344 26.20 54.00 -7.11
CA GLU A 344 27.08 53.61 -6.01
C GLU A 344 26.33 53.53 -4.68
N GLU A 345 25.46 54.51 -4.40
CA GLU A 345 24.58 54.50 -3.22
C GLU A 345 23.59 53.34 -3.28
N GLY A 346 22.99 53.06 -4.44
CA GLY A 346 22.11 51.91 -4.63
C GLY A 346 22.80 50.58 -4.31
N HIS A 347 24.04 50.39 -4.79
CA HIS A 347 24.81 49.19 -4.46
C HIS A 347 25.17 49.09 -2.97
N ALA A 348 25.51 50.21 -2.33
CA ALA A 348 25.77 50.22 -0.89
C ALA A 348 24.52 49.88 -0.05
N LEU A 349 23.34 50.38 -0.47
CA LEU A 349 22.05 50.04 0.16
C LEU A 349 21.69 48.56 -0.06
N ALA A 350 21.97 48.02 -1.24
CA ALA A 350 21.77 46.60 -1.53
C ALA A 350 22.63 45.72 -0.61
N ASP A 351 23.91 46.05 -0.43
CA ASP A 351 24.82 45.30 0.43
C ASP A 351 24.32 45.28 1.89
N GLN A 352 23.85 46.41 2.42
CA GLN A 352 23.27 46.49 3.76
C GLN A 352 22.03 45.59 3.90
N ALA A 353 21.15 45.62 2.91
CA ALA A 353 19.95 44.81 2.90
C ALA A 353 20.23 43.30 2.74
N ILE A 354 21.23 42.93 1.94
CA ILE A 354 21.75 41.54 1.84
C ILE A 354 22.25 41.07 3.21
N GLU A 355 23.13 41.85 3.86
CA GLU A 355 23.68 41.50 5.17
C GLU A 355 22.58 41.33 6.22
N LYS A 356 21.55 42.17 6.17
CA LYS A 356 20.37 42.03 7.03
C LYS A 356 19.60 40.74 6.75
N ALA A 357 19.26 40.47 5.50
CA ALA A 357 18.53 39.25 5.12
C ALA A 357 19.25 37.98 5.62
N ILE A 358 20.57 37.89 5.39
CA ILE A 358 21.40 36.75 5.82
C ILE A 358 21.52 36.68 7.35
N SER A 359 21.63 37.82 8.04
CA SER A 359 21.73 37.83 9.50
C SER A 359 20.43 37.37 10.19
N ILE A 360 19.29 37.61 9.55
CA ILE A 360 17.97 37.23 10.05
C ILE A 360 17.69 35.77 9.75
N ASP A 361 17.97 35.33 8.53
CA ASP A 361 17.80 33.95 8.10
C ASP A 361 19.01 33.46 7.30
N PRO A 362 19.97 32.82 7.98
CA PRO A 362 21.18 32.29 7.34
C PRO A 362 20.93 31.16 6.34
N ASP A 363 19.72 30.58 6.31
CA ASP A 363 19.33 29.51 5.40
C ASP A 363 18.45 30.04 4.25
N TYR A 364 18.33 31.35 4.10
CA TYR A 364 17.51 31.92 3.02
C TYR A 364 18.30 32.00 1.71
N ALA A 365 18.20 30.94 0.90
CA ALA A 365 18.87 30.79 -0.38
C ALA A 365 18.84 32.05 -1.27
N PHE A 366 17.69 32.73 -1.36
CA PHE A 366 17.55 33.93 -2.19
C PHE A 366 18.46 35.08 -1.74
N ALA A 367 18.76 35.22 -0.45
CA ALA A 367 19.69 36.25 0.02
C ALA A 367 21.13 36.02 -0.49
N TYR A 368 21.57 34.75 -0.57
CA TYR A 368 22.86 34.40 -1.16
C TYR A 368 22.85 34.55 -2.68
N TYR A 369 21.75 34.21 -3.35
CA TYR A 369 21.59 34.51 -4.77
C TYR A 369 21.77 36.01 -5.05
N VAL A 370 21.08 36.87 -4.31
CA VAL A 370 21.18 38.34 -4.48
C VAL A 370 22.60 38.85 -4.15
N ARG A 371 23.26 38.28 -3.13
CA ARG A 371 24.68 38.59 -2.84
C ARG A 371 25.60 38.18 -3.99
N GLY A 372 25.35 37.04 -4.60
CA GLY A 372 26.09 36.56 -5.77
C GLY A 372 25.95 37.49 -6.97
N ILE A 373 24.74 38.01 -7.21
CA ILE A 373 24.47 39.05 -8.20
C ILE A 373 25.25 40.34 -7.86
N SER A 374 25.25 40.80 -6.60
CA SER A 374 26.02 41.98 -6.17
C SER A 374 27.53 41.80 -6.42
N TRP A 375 28.11 40.64 -6.08
CA TRP A 375 29.53 40.37 -6.34
C TRP A 375 29.88 40.49 -7.83
N ILE A 376 29.04 39.95 -8.70
CA ILE A 376 29.30 39.94 -10.15
C ILE A 376 29.08 41.33 -10.75
N PHE A 377 27.90 41.91 -10.54
CA PHE A 377 27.46 43.09 -11.29
C PHE A 377 27.87 44.42 -10.67
N SER A 378 28.07 44.44 -9.35
CA SER A 378 28.46 45.67 -8.62
C SER A 378 29.96 45.71 -8.34
N LYS A 379 30.59 44.55 -8.07
CA LYS A 379 31.97 44.47 -7.56
C LYS A 379 32.96 43.80 -8.51
N ASN A 380 32.49 43.20 -9.61
CA ASN A 380 33.30 42.42 -10.56
C ASN A 380 34.09 41.26 -9.91
N GLU A 381 33.59 40.71 -8.80
CA GLU A 381 34.17 39.58 -8.08
C GLU A 381 33.47 38.26 -8.46
N PHE A 382 33.72 37.79 -9.69
CA PHE A 382 33.03 36.62 -10.26
C PHE A 382 33.13 35.34 -9.41
N ASN A 383 34.30 35.08 -8.81
CA ASN A 383 34.51 33.85 -8.03
C ASN A 383 33.62 33.82 -6.78
N ARG A 384 33.52 34.93 -6.05
CA ARG A 384 32.63 35.03 -4.89
C ARG A 384 31.16 34.93 -5.28
N GLY A 385 30.80 35.50 -6.43
CA GLY A 385 29.46 35.35 -6.98
C GLY A 385 29.08 33.90 -7.25
N ILE A 386 29.98 33.13 -7.87
CA ILE A 386 29.79 31.71 -8.14
C ILE A 386 29.71 30.89 -6.84
N GLU A 387 30.52 31.20 -5.83
CA GLU A 387 30.47 30.56 -4.51
C GLU A 387 29.11 30.79 -3.85
N ASP A 388 28.60 32.02 -3.85
CA ASP A 388 27.29 32.34 -3.28
C ASP A 388 26.13 31.69 -4.05
N PHE A 389 26.22 31.56 -5.37
CA PHE A 389 25.22 30.81 -6.15
C PHE A 389 25.23 29.31 -5.84
N LYS A 390 26.42 28.72 -5.67
CA LYS A 390 26.52 27.30 -5.26
C LYS A 390 25.93 27.10 -3.87
N HIS A 391 26.27 27.99 -2.94
CA HIS A 391 25.71 27.92 -1.59
C HIS A 391 24.19 28.10 -1.60
N ALA A 392 23.66 29.01 -2.41
CA ALA A 392 22.21 29.17 -2.59
C ALA A 392 21.51 27.94 -3.19
N LEU A 393 22.22 27.09 -3.93
CA LEU A 393 21.69 25.82 -4.46
C LEU A 393 21.81 24.66 -3.45
N GLU A 394 22.66 24.81 -2.43
CA GLU A 394 22.84 23.83 -1.35
C GLU A 394 21.87 24.04 -0.18
N LEU A 395 21.29 25.25 -0.07
CA LEU A 395 20.28 25.66 0.90
C LEU A 395 18.87 25.45 0.35
#